data_AF-A0A7K4G3M0-F1
#
_entry.id   AF-A0A7K4G3M0-F1
#
_cell.length_a   1.000
_cell.length_b   1.000
_cell.length_c   1.000
_cell.angle_alpha   90.00
_cell.angle_beta   90.00
_cell.angle_gamma   90.00
#
_symmetry.space_group_name_H-M   'P 1'
#
loop_
_entity.id
_entity.type
_entity.pdbx_description
1 polymer ?
#
loop_
_entity_poly.entity_id
_entity_poly.type
_entity_poly.pdbx_seq_one_letter_code
_entity_poly.pdbx_strand_id
1 'polypeptide(L)'
;LKSALRMFVSFLIGGMLPILPFFFLSGLDALFVAIGISISTSFTVGVIKSKMANTNKLVGGLEMAGLGTGIALIGYGIGSELSNLGIISI
;
A
#
# COMPACT_ATOMS: atom_id res chain seq x y z
N LEU A 1 24.82 7.75 4.55
CA LEU A 1 24.71 6.82 3.40
C LEU A 1 24.06 5.47 3.75
N LYS A 2 24.58 4.68 4.71
CA LYS A 2 24.04 3.33 5.04
C LYS A 2 22.54 3.29 5.39
N SER A 3 22.03 4.25 6.17
CA SER A 3 20.60 4.28 6.53
C SER A 3 19.69 4.72 5.38
N ALA A 4 20.15 5.64 4.54
CA ALA A 4 19.43 6.04 3.33
C ALA A 4 19.28 4.88 2.35
N LEU A 5 20.35 4.09 2.15
CA LEU A 5 20.30 2.90 1.31
C LEU A 5 19.30 1.86 1.83
N ARG A 6 19.26 1.64 3.15
CA ARG A 6 18.29 0.73 3.77
C ARG A 6 16.85 1.19 3.56
N MET A 7 16.58 2.49 3.74
CA MET A 7 15.24 3.04 3.50
C MET A 7 14.85 2.92 2.03
N PHE A 8 15.75 3.25 1.10
CA PHE A 8 15.52 3.14 -0.33
C PHE A 8 15.15 1.71 -0.75
N VAL A 9 15.96 0.72 -0.36
CA VAL A 9 15.71 -0.69 -0.71
C VAL A 9 14.41 -1.19 -0.10
N SER A 10 14.15 -0.88 1.18
CA SER A 10 12.89 -1.28 1.83
C SER A 10 11.66 -0.65 1.16
N PHE A 11 11.74 0.63 0.80
CA PHE A 11 10.63 1.33 0.16
C PHE A 11 10.40 0.84 -1.27
N LEU A 12 11.48 0.59 -2.02
CA LEU A 12 11.41 0.02 -3.37
C LEU A 12 10.72 -1.34 -3.34
N ILE A 13 11.18 -2.25 -2.47
CA ILE A 13 10.59 -3.59 -2.36
C ILE A 13 9.12 -3.48 -1.91
N GLY A 14 8.84 -2.73 -0.85
CA GLY A 14 7.48 -2.58 -0.32
C GLY A 14 6.50 -1.97 -1.33
N GLY A 15 6.94 -0.96 -2.08
CA GLY A 15 6.13 -0.29 -3.11
C GLY A 15 5.93 -1.13 -4.37
N MET A 16 6.85 -2.04 -4.69
CA MET A 16 6.71 -2.94 -5.84
C MET A 16 5.66 -4.03 -5.64
N LEU A 17 5.45 -4.50 -4.40
CA LEU A 17 4.54 -5.62 -4.11
C LEU A 17 3.15 -5.48 -4.77
N PRO A 18 2.42 -4.38 -4.58
CA PRO A 18 1.09 -4.22 -5.19
C PRO A 18 1.11 -3.90 -6.69
N ILE A 19 2.26 -3.56 -7.26
CA ILE A 19 2.42 -3.29 -8.70
C ILE A 19 2.65 -4.61 -9.46
N LEU A 20 3.27 -5.61 -8.82
CA LEU A 20 3.58 -6.91 -9.43
C LEU A 20 2.40 -7.58 -10.16
N PRO A 21 1.15 -7.60 -9.63
CA PRO A 21 0.02 -8.21 -10.33
C PRO A 21 -0.23 -7.62 -11.73
N PHE A 22 0.00 -6.32 -11.92
CA PHE A 22 -0.22 -5.64 -13.19
C PHE A 22 0.79 -6.01 -14.28
N PHE A 23 1.88 -6.73 -13.95
CA PHE A 23 2.78 -7.30 -14.96
C PHE A 23 2.21 -8.54 -15.64
N PHE A 24 1.27 -9.24 -15.00
CA PHE A 24 0.78 -10.55 -15.45
C PHE A 24 -0.72 -10.58 -15.68
N LEU A 25 -1.47 -9.73 -14.96
CA LEU A 25 -2.92 -9.63 -15.01
C LEU A 25 -3.31 -8.26 -15.55
N SER A 26 -4.53 -8.14 -16.06
CA SER A 26 -5.09 -6.88 -16.57
C SER A 26 -6.50 -6.64 -16.05
N GLY A 27 -6.94 -5.38 -16.05
CA GLY A 27 -8.29 -5.00 -15.67
C GLY A 27 -8.58 -5.23 -14.18
N LEU A 28 -9.82 -5.62 -13.87
CA LEU A 28 -10.29 -5.76 -12.49
C LEU A 28 -9.62 -6.91 -11.73
N ASP A 29 -9.22 -7.98 -12.41
CA ASP A 29 -8.55 -9.11 -11.76
C ASP A 29 -7.20 -8.69 -11.17
N ALA A 30 -6.41 -7.91 -11.91
CA ALA A 30 -5.17 -7.33 -11.43
C ALA A 30 -5.39 -6.41 -10.22
N LEU A 31 -6.46 -5.61 -10.27
CA LEU A 31 -6.82 -4.68 -9.21
C LEU A 31 -7.16 -5.40 -7.90
N PHE A 32 -8.00 -6.44 -7.93
CA PHE A 32 -8.36 -7.19 -6.73
C PHE A 32 -7.16 -7.89 -6.10
N VAL A 33 -6.27 -8.47 -6.92
CA VAL A 33 -5.03 -9.10 -6.44
C VAL A 33 -4.11 -8.05 -5.83
N ALA A 34 -3.95 -6.88 -6.46
CA ALA A 34 -3.15 -5.78 -5.94
C ALA A 34 -3.66 -5.23 -4.60
N ILE A 35 -4.99 -5.13 -4.43
CA ILE A 35 -5.62 -4.74 -3.16
C ILE A 35 -5.30 -5.79 -2.08
N GLY A 36 -5.47 -7.08 -2.39
CA GLY A 36 -5.16 -8.17 -1.45
C GLY A 36 -3.68 -8.16 -1.01
N ILE A 37 -2.75 -7.95 -1.95
CA ILE A 37 -1.32 -7.83 -1.65
C ILE A 37 -1.04 -6.58 -0.81
N SER A 38 -1.66 -5.43 -1.13
CA SER A 38 -1.47 -4.18 -0.38
C SER A 38 -1.87 -4.33 1.07
N ILE A 39 -3.07 -4.89 1.32
CA ILE A 39 -3.62 -5.07 2.66
C ILE A 39 -2.79 -6.08 3.45
N SER A 40 -2.48 -7.24 2.87
CA SER A 40 -1.68 -8.28 3.53
C SER A 40 -0.27 -7.80 3.87
N THR A 41 0.37 -7.06 2.97
CA THR A 41 1.70 -6.47 3.18
C THR A 41 1.65 -5.44 4.30
N SER A 42 0.70 -4.50 4.25
CA SER A 42 0.53 -3.46 5.27
C SER A 42 0.25 -4.06 6.65
N PHE A 43 -0.61 -5.07 6.70
CA PHE A 43 -0.89 -5.82 7.92
C PHE A 43 0.36 -6.51 8.47
N THR A 44 1.11 -7.20 7.62
CA THR A 44 2.35 -7.92 8.02
C THR A 44 3.39 -6.96 8.55
N VAL A 45 3.61 -5.82 7.89
CA VAL A 45 4.51 -4.76 8.37
C VAL A 45 4.03 -4.21 9.71
N GLY A 46 2.72 -4.00 9.88
CA GLY A 46 2.12 -3.59 11.15
C GLY A 46 2.35 -4.59 12.28
N VAL A 47 2.17 -5.89 12.03
CA VAL A 47 2.44 -6.96 13.00
C VAL A 47 3.92 -6.99 13.40
N ILE A 48 4.83 -6.87 12.44
CA ILE A 48 6.28 -6.86 12.70
C ILE A 48 6.65 -5.63 13.54
N LYS A 49 6.18 -4.44 13.15
CA LYS A 49 6.39 -3.19 13.88
C LYS A 49 5.90 -3.30 15.32
N SER A 50 4.69 -3.82 15.53
CA SER A 50 4.13 -4.00 16.87
C SER A 50 4.85 -5.05 17.70
N LYS A 51 5.31 -6.14 17.08
CA LYS A 51 6.15 -7.14 17.74
C LYS A 51 7.45 -6.52 18.23
N MET A 52 8.10 -5.67 17.43
CA MET A 52 9.33 -4.97 17.82
C MET A 52 9.08 -3.94 18.93
N ALA A 53 7.90 -3.31 18.92
CA ALA A 53 7.49 -2.34 19.94
C ALA A 53 6.90 -2.97 21.22
N ASN A 54 6.83 -4.31 21.32
CA ASN A 54 6.14 -5.04 22.40
C ASN A 54 4.68 -4.60 22.61
N THR A 55 3.99 -4.19 21.55
CA THR A 55 2.57 -3.83 21.56
C THR A 55 1.70 -4.94 20.96
N ASN A 56 0.37 -4.75 21.00
CA ASN A 56 -0.56 -5.72 20.44
C ASN A 56 -0.35 -5.85 18.91
N LYS A 57 0.05 -7.04 18.48
CA LYS A 57 0.34 -7.40 17.08
C LYS A 57 -0.87 -7.25 16.17
N LEU A 58 -2.03 -7.70 16.64
CA LEU A 58 -3.25 -7.72 15.83
C LEU A 58 -3.73 -6.28 15.59
N VAL A 59 -3.73 -5.47 16.66
CA VAL A 59 -4.11 -4.05 16.60
C VAL A 59 -3.18 -3.28 15.68
N GLY A 60 -1.86 -3.42 15.81
CA GLY A 60 -0.96 -2.67 14.93
C GLY A 60 -0.95 -3.15 13.48
N GLY A 61 -1.28 -4.42 13.22
CA GLY A 61 -1.56 -4.91 11.88
C GLY A 61 -2.81 -4.24 11.29
N LEU A 62 -3.91 -4.24 12.04
CA LEU A 62 -5.18 -3.59 11.66
C LEU A 62 -5.01 -2.08 11.45
N GLU A 63 -4.29 -1.39 12.33
CA GLU A 63 -3.97 0.04 12.19
C GLU A 63 -3.22 0.31 10.89
N MET A 64 -2.18 -0.47 10.58
CA MET A 64 -1.41 -0.25 9.35
C MET A 64 -2.18 -0.61 8.08
N ALA A 65 -2.98 -1.67 8.09
CA ALA A 65 -3.87 -1.99 6.98
C ALA A 65 -4.94 -0.90 6.77
N GLY A 66 -5.53 -0.39 7.86
CA GLY A 66 -6.50 0.70 7.85
C GLY A 66 -5.90 2.01 7.32
N LEU A 67 -4.71 2.37 7.78
CA LEU A 67 -3.98 3.56 7.29
C LEU A 67 -3.68 3.44 5.79
N GLY A 68 -3.15 2.30 5.33
CA GLY A 68 -2.87 2.07 3.91
C GLY A 68 -4.13 2.17 3.05
N THR A 69 -5.23 1.56 3.50
CA THR A 69 -6.53 1.63 2.81
C THR A 69 -7.08 3.04 2.78
N GLY A 70 -7.02 3.77 3.89
CA GLY A 70 -7.47 5.16 3.97
C GLY A 70 -6.71 6.08 3.01
N ILE A 71 -5.38 5.93 2.93
CA ILE A 71 -4.54 6.69 1.99
C ILE A 71 -4.91 6.34 0.55
N ALA A 72 -5.13 5.06 0.23
CA ALA A 72 -5.53 4.63 -1.11
C ALA A 72 -6.89 5.23 -1.54
N LEU A 73 -7.87 5.24 -0.64
CA LEU A 73 -9.19 5.84 -0.90
C LEU A 73 -9.09 7.36 -1.13
N ILE A 74 -8.29 8.06 -0.32
CA ILE A 74 -8.05 9.49 -0.50
C ILE A 74 -7.37 9.76 -1.85
N GLY A 75 -6.35 8.97 -2.20
CA GLY A 75 -5.65 9.10 -3.48
C GLY A 75 -6.58 8.88 -4.67
N TYR A 76 -7.44 7.85 -4.60
CA TYR A 76 -8.47 7.61 -5.60
C TYR A 76 -9.47 8.77 -5.70
N GLY A 77 -9.96 9.26 -4.57
CA GLY A 77 -10.89 10.40 -4.52
C GLY A 77 -10.30 11.65 -5.16
N ILE A 78 -9.05 11.99 -4.83
CA ILE A 78 -8.34 13.12 -5.45
C ILE A 78 -8.22 12.93 -6.97
N GLY A 79 -7.85 11.74 -7.44
CA GLY A 79 -7.77 11.43 -8.87
C GLY A 79 -9.13 11.57 -9.57
N SER A 80 -10.19 11.06 -8.95
CA SER A 80 -11.56 11.16 -9.48
C SER A 80 -12.04 12.61 -9.59
N GLU A 81 -11.81 13.43 -8.57
CA GLU A 81 -12.19 14.85 -8.59
C GLU A 81 -11.41 15.62 -9.66
N LEU A 82 -10.11 15.35 -9.79
CA LEU A 82 -9.28 16.00 -10.79
C LEU A 82 -9.68 15.58 -12.23
N SER A 83 -10.18 14.36 -12.40
CA SER A 83 -10.79 13.90 -13.65
C SER A 83 -12.12 14.58 -13.94
N ASN A 84 -13.00 14.72 -12.95
CA ASN A 84 -14.29 15.42 -13.09
C ASN A 84 -14.11 16.89 -13.48
N LEU A 85 -13.04 17.54 -12.99
CA LEU A 85 -12.67 18.92 -13.34
C LEU A 85 -12.07 19.05 -14.76
N GLY A 86 -11.87 17.94 -15.47
CA GLY A 86 -11.30 17.93 -16.82
C GLY A 86 -9.81 18.28 -16.89
N ILE A 87 -9.12 18.28 -15.75
CA ILE A 87 -7.68 18.59 -15.65
C ILE A 87 -6.84 17.39 -16.09
N ILE A 88 -7.34 16.18 -15.86
CA ILE A 88 -6.75 14.92 -16.31
C ILE A 88 -7.81 14.09 -17.04
N SER A 89 -7.43 13.55 -18.20
CA SER A 89 -8.22 12.57 -18.94
C SER A 89 -7.76 11.16 -18.53
N ILE A 90 -8.49 10.54 -17.61
CA ILE A 90 -8.32 9.13 -17.22
C ILE A 90 -9.17 8.24 -18.11
#